data_AF-A0A971KFF2-F1
#
_entry.id   AF-A0A971KFF2-F1
#
_cell.length_a   1.000
_cell.length_b   1.000
_cell.length_c   1.000
_cell.angle_alpha   90.00
_cell.angle_beta   90.00
_cell.angle_gamma   90.00
#
_symmetry.space_group_name_H-M   'P 1'
#
loop_
_entity.id
_entity.type
_entity.pdbx_description
1 polymer ?
#
loop_
_entity_poly.entity_id
_entity_poly.type
_entity_poly.pdbx_seq_one_letter_code
_entity_poly.pdbx_strand_id
1 'polypeptide(L)'
;MHVTSTEIKNNLGKYLKICKNEQVLITKNGKKYALLLSYPDNESTSSIGESKLVYGTNPKQNQFITYKEFLEITENSEQRFELIDGRIYLLGSPGYTHQDILGNLYIVFWQYFKEHEACKPFLSPFDIELFR
;
A
#
# COMPACT_ATOMS: atom_id res chain seq x y z
N MET A 1 -3.24 -3.56 -24.47
CA MET A 1 -3.12 -4.26 -25.79
C MET A 1 -1.72 -4.82 -26.06
N HIS A 2 -1.57 -5.92 -26.83
CA HIS A 2 -0.27 -6.41 -27.35
C HIS A 2 -0.13 -6.13 -28.86
N VAL A 3 1.00 -5.60 -29.29
CA VAL A 3 1.24 -5.22 -30.70
C VAL A 3 2.65 -5.61 -31.11
N THR A 4 2.85 -6.00 -32.37
CA THR A 4 4.18 -6.32 -32.88
C THR A 4 4.97 -5.04 -33.23
N SER A 5 6.30 -5.12 -33.17
CA SER A 5 7.17 -4.00 -33.55
C SER A 5 6.94 -3.52 -34.99
N THR A 6 6.62 -4.44 -35.91
CA THR A 6 6.30 -4.12 -37.30
C THR A 6 4.99 -3.34 -37.42
N GLU A 7 3.97 -3.74 -36.66
CA GLU A 7 2.65 -3.10 -36.70
C GLU A 7 2.71 -1.68 -36.12
N ILE A 8 3.50 -1.46 -35.06
CA ILE A 8 3.74 -0.10 -34.54
C ILE A 8 4.52 0.76 -35.53
N LYS A 9 5.52 0.20 -36.20
CA LYS A 9 6.29 0.94 -37.21
C LYS A 9 5.39 1.47 -38.34
N ASN A 10 4.42 0.67 -38.76
CA ASN A 10 3.52 1.02 -39.87
C ASN A 10 2.34 1.90 -39.44
N ASN A 11 1.88 1.79 -38.18
CA ASN A 11 0.64 2.41 -37.71
C ASN A 11 0.84 3.26 -36.44
N LEU A 12 2.01 3.89 -36.25
CA LEU A 12 2.37 4.58 -35.01
C LEU A 12 1.30 5.58 -34.53
N GLY A 13 0.76 6.40 -35.44
CA GLY A 13 -0.26 7.41 -35.10
C GLY A 13 -1.55 6.81 -34.50
N LYS A 14 -1.95 5.62 -34.94
CA LYS A 14 -3.09 4.90 -34.36
C LYS A 14 -2.80 4.51 -32.92
N TYR A 15 -1.61 3.97 -32.66
CA TYR A 15 -1.22 3.53 -31.32
C TYR A 15 -0.96 4.68 -30.37
N LEU A 16 -0.48 5.83 -30.83
CA LEU A 16 -0.38 7.04 -30.01
C LEU A 16 -1.76 7.52 -29.51
N LYS A 17 -2.82 7.37 -30.33
CA LYS A 17 -4.21 7.67 -29.90
C LYS A 17 -4.73 6.65 -28.89
N ILE A 18 -4.51 5.36 -29.13
CA ILE A 18 -4.91 4.28 -28.23
C ILE A 18 -4.21 4.42 -26.88
N CYS A 19 -2.94 4.81 -26.91
CA CYS A 19 -2.09 4.96 -25.73
C CYS A 19 -2.62 5.96 -24.69
N LYS A 20 -3.44 6.92 -25.11
CA LYS A 20 -4.11 7.88 -24.21
C LYS A 20 -5.10 7.21 -23.26
N ASN A 21 -5.71 6.10 -23.68
CA ASN A 21 -6.76 5.41 -22.93
C ASN A 21 -6.29 4.06 -22.36
N GLU A 22 -5.35 3.37 -23.02
CA GLU A 22 -4.81 2.10 -22.55
C GLU A 22 -3.33 1.92 -22.87
N GLN A 23 -2.62 1.14 -22.06
CA GLN A 23 -1.21 0.81 -22.30
C GLN A 23 -1.03 -0.17 -23.48
N VAL A 24 -0.01 0.09 -24.31
CA VAL A 24 0.30 -0.75 -25.48
C VAL A 24 1.65 -1.44 -25.30
N LEU A 25 1.63 -2.76 -25.14
CA LEU A 25 2.82 -3.58 -24.99
C LEU A 25 3.36 -4.02 -26.36
N ILE A 26 4.59 -3.64 -26.64
CA ILE A 26 5.28 -3.89 -27.90
C ILE A 26 6.05 -5.21 -27.81
N THR A 27 5.83 -6.07 -28.80
CA THR A 27 6.46 -7.40 -28.89
C THR A 27 7.30 -7.52 -30.15
N LYS A 28 8.40 -8.28 -30.07
CA LYS A 28 9.22 -8.68 -31.22
C LYS A 28 9.49 -10.16 -31.11
N ASN A 29 9.11 -10.94 -32.13
CA ASN A 29 9.21 -12.41 -32.13
C ASN A 29 8.58 -13.05 -30.88
N GLY A 30 7.39 -12.58 -30.48
CA GLY A 30 6.66 -13.08 -29.31
C GLY A 30 7.22 -12.64 -27.95
N LYS A 31 8.40 -12.03 -27.88
CA LYS A 31 8.97 -11.48 -26.64
C LYS A 31 8.53 -10.04 -26.42
N LYS A 32 8.23 -9.69 -25.16
CA LYS A 32 7.92 -8.32 -24.72
C LYS A 32 9.19 -7.48 -24.81
N TYR A 33 9.12 -6.33 -25.48
CA TYR A 33 10.31 -5.52 -25.78
C TYR A 33 10.19 -4.06 -25.31
N ALA A 34 8.99 -3.48 -25.37
CA ALA A 34 8.75 -2.11 -24.91
C ALA A 34 7.29 -1.91 -24.48
N LEU A 35 7.02 -0.82 -23.78
CA LEU A 35 5.68 -0.38 -23.37
C LEU A 35 5.49 1.07 -23.81
N LEU A 36 4.41 1.35 -24.53
CA LEU A 36 3.99 2.70 -24.87
C LEU A 36 2.95 3.14 -23.83
N LEU A 37 3.21 4.28 -23.20
CA LEU A 37 2.37 4.92 -22.18
C LEU A 37 2.02 6.35 -22.60
N SER A 38 0.83 6.83 -22.20
CA SER A 38 0.47 8.24 -22.40
C SER A 38 1.39 9.11 -21.57
N TYR A 39 1.93 10.16 -22.17
CA TYR A 39 2.55 11.23 -21.40
C TYR A 39 1.44 12.03 -20.69
N PRO A 40 1.54 12.31 -19.39
CA PRO A 40 0.59 13.17 -18.69
C PRO A 40 0.90 14.64 -19.00
N ASP A 41 -0.01 15.34 -19.68
CA ASP A 41 0.14 16.75 -20.11
C ASP A 41 0.18 17.78 -18.95
N ASN A 42 0.28 17.35 -17.69
CA ASN A 42 0.34 18.28 -16.56
C ASN A 42 1.77 18.81 -16.37
N GLU A 43 1.92 20.13 -16.43
CA GLU A 43 3.15 20.91 -16.19
C GLU A 43 3.79 20.68 -14.80
N SER A 44 3.19 19.87 -13.93
CA SER A 44 3.73 19.47 -12.64
C SER A 44 4.57 18.18 -12.72
N THR A 45 5.42 18.05 -13.75
CA THR A 45 6.21 16.82 -14.03
C THR A 45 7.72 16.97 -13.74
N SER A 46 8.11 17.89 -12.87
CA SER A 46 9.49 17.94 -12.34
C SER A 46 9.76 16.95 -11.20
N SER A 47 8.81 16.09 -10.82
CA SER A 47 9.06 15.05 -9.83
C SER A 47 9.53 13.76 -10.51
N ILE A 48 10.85 13.57 -10.60
CA ILE A 48 11.43 12.24 -10.75
C ILE A 48 11.24 11.53 -9.41
N GLY A 49 10.39 10.52 -9.39
CA GLY A 49 10.16 9.67 -8.23
C GLY A 49 9.97 8.23 -8.68
N GLU A 50 10.26 7.29 -7.79
CA GLU A 50 9.89 5.90 -8.02
C GLU A 50 8.37 5.76 -8.25
N SER A 51 7.98 4.76 -9.04
CA SER A 51 6.55 4.48 -9.24
C SER A 51 5.93 4.24 -7.87
N LYS A 52 4.90 5.03 -7.52
CA LYS A 52 4.14 4.83 -6.28
C LYS A 52 3.72 3.36 -6.24
N LEU A 53 4.28 2.60 -5.29
CA LEU A 53 3.81 1.26 -5.03
C LEU A 53 2.32 1.38 -4.68
N VAL A 54 1.50 0.55 -5.33
CA VAL A 54 0.09 0.44 -4.94
C VAL A 54 0.09 -0.30 -3.60
N TYR A 55 0.15 0.46 -2.51
CA TYR A 55 -0.08 -0.05 -1.17
C TYR A 55 -1.58 -0.32 -1.00
N GLY A 56 -1.90 -1.43 -0.34
CA GLY A 56 -3.26 -1.89 -0.08
C GLY A 56 -3.33 -3.40 -0.20
N THR A 57 -3.95 -4.05 0.78
CA THR A 57 -4.29 -5.46 0.59
C THR A 57 -5.54 -5.52 -0.27
N ASN A 58 -5.49 -6.24 -1.40
CA ASN A 58 -6.68 -6.56 -2.18
C ASN A 58 -7.00 -8.04 -1.90
N PRO A 59 -7.54 -8.36 -0.71
CA PRO A 59 -7.80 -9.73 -0.33
C PRO A 59 -8.69 -10.39 -1.36
N LYS A 60 -8.40 -11.66 -1.67
CA LYS A 60 -9.38 -12.49 -2.36
C LYS A 60 -10.64 -12.55 -1.50
N GLN A 61 -11.81 -12.67 -2.12
CA GLN A 61 -13.08 -12.62 -1.38
C GLN A 61 -13.20 -13.67 -0.27
N ASN A 62 -12.54 -14.82 -0.41
CA ASN A 62 -12.49 -15.87 0.62
C ASN A 62 -11.48 -15.61 1.75
N GLN A 63 -10.76 -14.49 1.72
CA GLN A 63 -9.81 -14.05 2.74
C GLN A 63 -10.20 -12.69 3.34
N PHE A 64 -11.30 -12.11 2.85
CA PHE A 64 -11.82 -10.84 3.35
C PHE A 64 -12.55 -11.10 4.67
N ILE A 65 -12.23 -10.31 5.68
CA ILE A 65 -12.83 -10.32 7.00
C ILE A 65 -13.43 -8.95 7.27
N THR A 66 -14.70 -8.91 7.62
CA THR A 66 -15.39 -7.70 8.07
C THR A 66 -14.96 -7.33 9.49
N TYR A 67 -15.14 -6.07 9.88
CA TYR A 67 -14.85 -5.63 11.25
C TYR A 67 -15.67 -6.40 12.29
N LYS A 68 -16.93 -6.73 11.99
CA LYS A 68 -17.79 -7.52 12.87
C LYS A 68 -17.22 -8.94 13.09
N GLU A 69 -16.85 -9.63 12.01
CA GLU A 69 -16.22 -10.96 12.11
C GLU A 69 -14.89 -10.91 12.87
N PHE A 70 -14.11 -9.83 12.68
CA PHE A 70 -12.89 -9.61 13.47
C PHE A 70 -13.17 -9.51 14.97
N LEU A 71 -14.18 -8.74 15.39
CA LEU A 71 -14.58 -8.64 16.80
C LEU A 71 -14.96 -10.01 17.38
N GLU A 72 -15.77 -10.77 16.65
CA GLU A 72 -16.17 -12.13 17.05
C GLU A 72 -14.94 -13.06 17.21
N ILE A 73 -13.95 -12.97 16.33
CA ILE A 73 -12.71 -13.76 16.43
C ILE A 73 -11.89 -13.33 17.65
N THR A 74 -11.75 -12.03 17.89
CA THR A 74 -10.95 -11.51 19.02
C THR A 74 -11.58 -11.79 20.38
N GLU A 75 -12.90 -11.75 20.50
CA GLU A 75 -13.61 -12.06 21.76
C GLU A 75 -13.46 -13.54 22.16
N ASN A 76 -13.25 -14.43 21.18
CA ASN A 76 -13.16 -15.86 21.39
C ASN A 76 -11.70 -16.39 21.37
N SER A 77 -10.71 -15.51 21.46
CA SER A 77 -9.29 -15.87 21.38
C SER A 77 -8.42 -15.09 22.35
N GLU A 78 -7.46 -15.78 22.97
CA GLU A 78 -6.41 -15.17 23.80
C GLU A 78 -5.28 -14.54 22.94
N GLN A 79 -5.32 -14.74 21.62
CA GLN A 79 -4.34 -14.20 20.70
C GLN A 79 -4.66 -12.75 20.32
N ARG A 80 -3.62 -11.97 20.04
CA ARG A 80 -3.75 -10.57 19.61
C ARG A 80 -3.71 -10.48 18.09
N PHE A 81 -4.63 -9.73 17.53
CA PHE A 81 -4.77 -9.59 16.08
C PHE A 81 -4.91 -8.14 15.65
N GLU A 82 -4.53 -7.85 14.41
CA GLU A 82 -4.84 -6.58 13.72
C GLU A 82 -5.65 -6.86 12.46
N LEU A 83 -6.69 -6.05 12.23
CA LEU A 83 -7.45 -6.04 10.98
C LEU A 83 -6.94 -4.93 10.07
N ILE A 84 -6.30 -5.31 8.95
CA ILE A 84 -5.76 -4.36 7.98
C ILE A 84 -6.34 -4.68 6.61
N ASP A 85 -7.05 -3.73 6.01
CA ASP A 85 -7.66 -3.86 4.67
C ASP A 85 -8.50 -5.14 4.48
N GLY A 86 -9.25 -5.53 5.51
CA GLY A 86 -10.08 -6.74 5.49
C GLY A 86 -9.28 -8.04 5.66
N ARG A 87 -8.07 -8.01 6.21
CA ARG A 87 -7.29 -9.20 6.57
C ARG A 87 -6.85 -9.18 8.02
N ILE A 88 -6.91 -10.34 8.67
CA ILE A 88 -6.44 -10.53 10.03
C ILE A 88 -4.95 -10.92 10.03
N TYR A 89 -4.18 -10.24 10.87
CA TYR A 89 -2.78 -10.53 11.14
C TYR A 89 -2.60 -10.88 12.61
N LEU A 90 -1.99 -12.03 12.89
CA LEU A 90 -1.60 -12.42 14.25
C LEU A 90 -0.39 -11.61 14.70
N LEU A 91 -0.51 -10.93 15.84
CA LEU A 91 0.60 -10.23 16.47
C LEU A 91 1.44 -11.20 17.30
N GLY A 92 2.74 -11.26 16.99
CA GLY A 92 3.70 -11.99 17.80
C GLY A 92 3.93 -11.33 19.16
N SER A 93 4.16 -12.14 20.20
CA SER A 93 4.51 -11.63 21.52
C SER A 93 5.85 -10.88 21.47
N PRO A 94 5.90 -9.60 21.87
CA PRO A 94 7.14 -8.82 21.85
C PRO A 94 8.13 -9.34 22.91
N GLY A 95 9.39 -9.52 22.50
CA GLY A 95 10.46 -9.88 23.42
C GLY A 95 10.94 -8.71 24.28
N TYR A 96 11.80 -8.99 25.26
CA TYR A 96 12.35 -7.99 26.19
C TYR A 96 12.98 -6.78 25.46
N THR A 97 13.85 -7.02 24.47
CA THR A 97 14.51 -5.93 23.72
C THR A 97 13.52 -5.01 23.02
N HIS A 98 12.43 -5.56 22.49
CA HIS A 98 11.37 -4.74 21.89
C HIS A 98 10.72 -3.82 22.93
N GLN A 99 10.43 -4.36 24.12
CA GLN A 99 9.80 -3.60 25.20
C GLN A 99 10.73 -2.54 25.81
N ASP A 100 12.02 -2.86 25.96
CA ASP A 100 13.02 -1.91 26.47
C ASP A 100 13.17 -0.69 25.54
N ILE A 101 13.30 -0.94 24.23
CA ILE A 101 13.36 0.13 23.22
C ILE A 101 12.08 0.97 23.23
N LEU A 102 10.92 0.30 23.24
CA LEU A 102 9.61 0.97 23.26
C LEU A 102 9.45 1.88 24.49
N GLY A 103 9.84 1.40 25.67
CA GLY A 103 9.80 2.18 26.91
C GLY A 103 10.69 3.42 26.87
N ASN A 104 11.93 3.26 26.39
CA ASN A 104 12.86 4.38 26.25
C ASN A 104 12.33 5.45 25.26
N LEU A 105 11.75 5.04 24.14
CA LEU A 105 11.12 5.97 23.19
C LEU A 105 9.91 6.69 23.78
N TYR A 106 9.06 5.97 24.52
CA TYR A 106 7.90 6.56 25.16
C TYR A 106 8.28 7.67 26.15
N ILE A 107 9.33 7.46 26.95
CA ILE A 107 9.82 8.48 27.89
C ILE A 107 10.22 9.77 27.15
N VAL A 108 10.97 9.63 26.06
CA VAL A 108 11.42 10.77 25.23
C VAL A 108 10.21 11.52 24.65
N PHE A 109 9.26 10.81 24.05
CA PHE A 109 8.07 11.44 23.49
C PHE A 109 7.18 12.06 24.57
N TRP A 110 7.01 11.40 25.70
CA TRP A 110 6.19 11.90 26.80
C TRP A 110 6.76 13.20 27.37
N GLN A 111 8.09 13.28 27.53
CA GLN A 111 8.75 14.51 27.97
C GLN A 111 8.55 15.65 26.97
N TYR A 112 8.71 15.38 25.67
CA TYR A 112 8.47 16.38 24.62
C TYR A 112 7.01 16.88 24.63
N PHE A 113 6.05 15.97 24.62
CA PHE A 113 4.62 16.33 24.56
C PHE A 113 4.06 16.90 25.87
N LYS A 114 4.81 16.83 26.97
CA LYS A 114 4.47 17.54 28.22
C LYS A 114 4.46 19.06 28.03
N GLU A 115 5.35 19.58 27.19
CA GLU A 115 5.47 21.02 26.88
C GLU A 115 4.74 21.40 25.58
N HIS A 116 4.23 20.41 24.83
CA HIS A 116 3.56 20.57 23.55
C HIS A 116 2.21 19.83 23.53
N GLU A 117 1.14 20.49 23.99
CA GLU A 117 -0.19 19.87 24.25
C GLU A 117 -0.95 19.36 23.02
N ALA A 118 -0.42 19.48 21.81
CA ALA A 118 -1.10 19.09 20.58
C ALA A 118 -1.28 17.56 20.42
N CYS A 119 -0.43 16.76 21.07
CA CYS A 119 -0.41 15.29 20.93
C CYS A 119 -0.12 14.61 22.27
N LYS A 120 -0.49 13.33 22.38
CA LYS A 120 -0.15 12.46 23.52
C LYS A 120 0.38 11.12 23.02
N PRO A 121 1.51 10.61 23.55
CA PRO A 121 2.00 9.29 23.19
C PRO A 121 1.18 8.21 23.93
N PHE A 122 0.99 7.08 23.27
CA PHE A 122 0.37 5.88 23.82
C PHE A 122 1.25 4.66 23.52
N LEU A 123 1.19 3.64 24.39
CA LEU A 123 1.90 2.38 24.23
C LEU A 123 0.95 1.30 23.72
N SER A 124 1.47 0.36 22.93
CA SER A 124 0.78 -0.90 22.67
C SER A 124 0.77 -1.77 23.94
N PRO A 125 -0.27 -2.58 24.19
CA PRO A 125 -1.48 -2.75 23.40
C PRO A 125 -2.47 -1.58 23.56
N PHE A 126 -2.96 -1.04 22.44
CA PHE A 126 -4.00 -0.02 22.41
C PHE A 126 -4.72 -0.10 21.06
N ASP A 127 -6.03 -0.32 21.09
CA ASP A 127 -6.82 -0.52 19.87
C ASP A 127 -7.19 0.82 19.25
N ILE A 128 -7.01 0.93 17.93
CA ILE A 128 -7.35 2.12 17.15
C ILE A 128 -8.24 1.69 15.99
N GLU A 129 -9.48 2.16 16.00
CA GLU A 129 -10.37 2.05 14.86
C GLU A 129 -10.20 3.28 13.96
N LEU A 130 -9.90 3.04 12.68
CA LEU A 130 -9.76 4.10 11.68
C LEU A 130 -11.07 4.23 10.91
N PHE A 131 -11.73 5.37 11.03
CA PHE A 131 -12.87 5.73 10.18
C PHE A 131 -12.36 6.31 8.87
N ARG A 132 -12.97 5.90 7.75
CA ARG A 132 -12.65 6.39 6.41
C ARG A 132 -13.82 7.14 5.80
#